data_AF-A0A6A6GSI8-F1
#
_entry.id   AF-A0A6A6GSI8-F1
#
_cell.length_a   1.000
_cell.length_b   1.000
_cell.length_c   1.000
_cell.angle_alpha   90.00
_cell.angle_beta   90.00
_cell.angle_gamma   90.00
#
_symmetry.space_group_name_H-M   'P 1'
#
loop_
_entity.id
_entity.type
_entity.pdbx_description
1 polymer ?
#
loop_
_entity_poly.entity_id
_entity_poly.type
_entity_poly.pdbx_seq_one_letter_code
_entity_poly.pdbx_strand_id
1 'polypeptide(L)'
;MLQSDQYCDIRKPDEAGRLALTWASRCGHDKTVETLLDWGADVNLQGGDHGNALYIASEWGHEKVVEVLLERGADVDAPGANDDTALYAASWTGHEKIAELLLNNRADVNSRGKHYGSALNSAARYGEERVAKLLLDRGASPNLK
;
A
#
# COMPACT_ATOMS: atom_id res chain seq x y z
N MET A 1 -10.26 -14.50 45.10
CA MET A 1 -11.04 -13.49 44.36
C MET A 1 -10.60 -13.55 42.90
N LEU A 2 -11.52 -14.00 42.04
CA LEU A 2 -11.64 -13.68 40.60
C LEU A 2 -11.55 -12.14 40.44
N GLN A 3 -11.11 -11.47 39.37
CA GLN A 3 -10.94 -11.63 37.91
C GLN A 3 -9.81 -10.63 37.52
N SER A 4 -9.10 -10.68 36.39
CA SER A 4 -9.62 -10.71 35.03
C SER A 4 -8.52 -11.09 34.04
N ASP A 5 -8.87 -12.03 33.17
CA ASP A 5 -8.15 -12.45 31.98
C ASP A 5 -7.71 -11.25 31.10
N GLN A 6 -6.40 -11.08 30.92
CA GLN A 6 -5.85 -10.54 29.68
C GLN A 6 -5.10 -11.66 28.96
N TYR A 7 -5.82 -12.76 28.76
CA TYR A 7 -5.45 -13.72 27.73
C TYR A 7 -5.64 -12.96 26.41
N CYS A 8 -4.52 -12.69 25.74
CA CYS A 8 -4.50 -12.16 24.38
C CYS A 8 -5.57 -12.90 23.56
N ASP A 9 -6.60 -12.17 23.11
CA ASP A 9 -7.73 -12.72 22.39
C ASP A 9 -7.25 -13.16 21.00
N ILE A 10 -6.62 -14.33 20.94
CA ILE A 10 -6.08 -15.02 19.76
C ILE A 10 -7.17 -15.45 18.75
N ARG A 11 -8.37 -14.84 18.83
CA ARG A 11 -9.58 -15.31 18.14
C ARG A 11 -10.44 -14.19 17.54
N LYS A 12 -9.80 -13.15 17.04
CA LYS A 12 -10.40 -12.31 15.99
C LYS A 12 -10.05 -12.89 14.60
N PRO A 13 -10.96 -13.61 13.93
CA PRO A 13 -10.68 -14.23 12.62
C PRO A 13 -10.25 -13.20 11.56
N ASP A 14 -10.69 -11.96 11.72
CA ASP A 14 -10.30 -10.78 10.96
C ASP A 14 -8.81 -10.44 11.12
N GLU A 15 -8.20 -10.63 12.29
CA GLU A 15 -6.80 -10.28 12.54
C GLU A 15 -5.82 -11.29 11.92
N ALA A 16 -6.14 -12.58 11.99
CA ALA A 16 -5.33 -13.62 11.35
C ALA A 16 -5.39 -13.53 9.82
N GLY A 17 -6.58 -13.26 9.26
CA GLY A 17 -6.75 -13.00 7.83
C GLY A 17 -6.00 -11.74 7.37
N ARG A 18 -6.05 -10.67 8.15
CA ARG A 18 -5.28 -9.43 7.91
C ARG A 18 -3.80 -9.71 7.81
N LEU A 19 -3.24 -10.35 8.83
CA LEU A 19 -1.82 -10.70 8.90
C LEU A 19 -1.46 -11.58 7.71
N ALA A 20 -2.25 -12.61 7.40
CA ALA A 20 -1.98 -13.49 6.27
C ALA A 20 -1.89 -12.73 4.94
N LEU A 21 -2.85 -11.83 4.66
CA LEU A 21 -2.86 -11.05 3.43
C LEU A 21 -1.67 -10.08 3.36
N THR A 22 -1.43 -9.31 4.43
CA THR A 22 -0.30 -8.36 4.46
C THR A 22 1.06 -9.05 4.38
N TRP A 23 1.27 -10.19 5.05
CA TRP A 23 2.51 -10.96 4.94
C TRP A 23 2.68 -11.58 3.56
N ALA A 24 1.61 -12.12 2.97
CA ALA A 24 1.66 -12.64 1.60
C ALA A 24 2.00 -11.53 0.60
N SER A 25 1.41 -10.34 0.77
CA SER A 25 1.71 -9.16 -0.03
C SER A 25 3.14 -8.66 0.15
N ARG A 26 3.66 -8.63 1.38
CA ARG A 26 5.06 -8.26 1.68
C ARG A 26 6.07 -9.20 1.02
N CYS A 27 5.75 -10.49 0.99
CA CYS A 27 6.61 -11.51 0.44
C CYS A 27 6.39 -11.74 -1.07
N GLY A 28 5.46 -11.03 -1.71
CA GLY A 28 5.19 -11.16 -3.15
C GLY A 28 4.51 -12.47 -3.56
N HIS A 29 3.79 -13.13 -2.65
CA HIS A 29 3.15 -14.42 -2.90
C HIS A 29 1.79 -14.23 -3.60
N ASP A 30 1.83 -13.83 -4.87
CA ASP A 30 0.68 -13.58 -5.76
C ASP A 30 -0.44 -14.63 -5.62
N LYS A 31 -0.13 -15.92 -5.78
CA LYS A 31 -1.12 -17.00 -5.67
C LYS A 31 -1.76 -17.12 -4.28
N THR A 32 -0.99 -16.84 -3.24
CA THR A 32 -1.50 -16.88 -1.86
C THR A 32 -2.44 -15.70 -1.62
N VAL A 33 -2.10 -14.51 -2.13
CA VAL A 33 -2.96 -13.32 -2.09
C VAL A 33 -4.28 -13.61 -2.80
N GLU A 34 -4.24 -14.13 -4.02
CA GLU A 34 -5.45 -14.51 -4.78
C GLU A 34 -6.33 -15.49 -3.97
N THR A 35 -5.72 -16.55 -3.43
CA THR A 35 -6.43 -17.56 -2.64
C THR A 35 -7.07 -16.95 -1.40
N LEU A 36 -6.38 -16.07 -0.69
CA LEU A 36 -6.91 -15.41 0.51
C LEU A 36 -8.12 -14.53 0.16
N LEU A 37 -8.03 -13.77 -0.93
CA LEU A 37 -9.12 -12.93 -1.41
C LEU A 37 -10.32 -13.77 -1.89
N ASP A 38 -10.07 -14.91 -2.53
CA ASP A 38 -11.14 -15.87 -2.93
C ASP A 38 -11.88 -16.47 -1.73
N TRP A 39 -11.18 -16.62 -0.60
CA TRP A 39 -11.76 -17.07 0.67
C TRP A 39 -12.46 -15.97 1.46
N GLY A 40 -12.58 -14.76 0.89
CA GLY A 40 -13.30 -13.64 1.48
C GLY A 40 -12.46 -12.78 2.43
N ALA A 41 -11.13 -12.80 2.30
CA ALA A 41 -10.30 -11.79 2.98
C ALA A 41 -10.67 -10.39 2.46
N ASP A 42 -10.81 -9.44 3.37
CA ASP A 42 -11.07 -8.05 3.03
C ASP A 42 -9.79 -7.41 2.45
N VAL A 43 -9.85 -6.99 1.18
CA VAL A 43 -8.75 -6.38 0.43
C VAL A 43 -8.33 -5.04 1.03
N ASN A 44 -9.26 -4.32 1.67
CA ASN A 44 -9.07 -2.98 2.22
C ASN A 44 -8.82 -2.98 3.73
N LEU A 45 -8.56 -4.16 4.29
CA LEU A 45 -8.38 -4.30 5.72
C LEU A 45 -7.16 -3.52 6.21
N GLN A 46 -7.42 -2.50 7.03
CA GLN A 46 -6.40 -1.66 7.64
C GLN A 46 -5.92 -2.23 8.98
N GLY A 47 -4.63 -2.07 9.29
CA GLY A 47 -4.06 -2.32 10.60
C GLY A 47 -2.68 -2.98 10.59
N GLY A 48 -2.07 -3.03 11.78
CA GLY A 48 -0.67 -3.43 11.96
C GLY A 48 0.32 -2.34 11.57
N ASP A 49 1.61 -2.62 11.70
CA ASP A 49 2.69 -1.63 11.51
C ASP A 49 2.78 -1.08 10.08
N HIS A 50 2.18 -1.77 9.09
CA HIS A 50 2.35 -1.47 7.67
C HIS A 50 1.07 -0.94 6.99
N GLY A 51 -0.02 -0.73 7.74
CA GLY A 51 -1.26 -0.14 7.23
C GLY A 51 -2.14 -1.11 6.44
N ASN A 52 -1.87 -1.33 5.15
CA ASN A 52 -2.72 -2.14 4.26
C ASN A 52 -1.92 -2.97 3.24
N ALA A 53 -2.57 -3.95 2.61
CA ALA A 53 -1.94 -4.87 1.66
C ALA A 53 -1.40 -4.19 0.39
N LEU A 54 -2.07 -3.14 -0.08
CA LEU A 54 -1.67 -2.40 -1.28
C LEU A 54 -0.42 -1.55 -1.02
N TYR A 55 -0.36 -0.87 0.12
CA TYR A 55 0.80 -0.11 0.57
C TYR A 55 2.03 -1.01 0.67
N ILE A 56 1.93 -2.15 1.37
CA ILE A 56 3.09 -3.02 1.58
C ILE A 56 3.55 -3.70 0.28
N ALA A 57 2.63 -4.10 -0.60
CA ALA A 57 3.01 -4.61 -1.91
C ALA A 57 3.72 -3.54 -2.74
N SER A 58 3.27 -2.28 -2.64
CA SER A 58 3.84 -1.14 -3.35
C SER A 58 5.20 -0.72 -2.80
N GLU A 59 5.41 -0.77 -1.48
CA GLU A 59 6.70 -0.50 -0.84
C GLU A 59 7.75 -1.55 -1.25
N TRP A 60 7.37 -2.83 -1.25
CA TRP A 60 8.29 -3.94 -1.51
C TRP A 60 8.49 -4.28 -3.00
N GLY A 61 7.78 -3.61 -3.91
CA GLY A 61 8.01 -3.76 -5.34
C GLY A 61 7.28 -4.95 -5.99
N HIS A 62 6.22 -5.46 -5.38
CA HIS A 62 5.51 -6.64 -5.87
C HIS A 62 4.42 -6.29 -6.89
N GLU A 63 4.85 -5.99 -8.12
CA GLU A 63 3.99 -5.57 -9.25
C GLU A 63 2.71 -6.42 -9.39
N LYS A 64 2.85 -7.75 -9.44
CA LYS A 64 1.70 -8.66 -9.60
C LYS A 64 0.72 -8.64 -8.44
N VAL A 65 1.22 -8.49 -7.21
CA VAL A 65 0.37 -8.40 -6.03
C VAL A 65 -0.42 -7.10 -6.07
N VAL A 66 0.21 -5.99 -6.46
CA VAL A 66 -0.47 -4.70 -6.63
C VAL A 66 -1.58 -4.82 -7.68
N GLU A 67 -1.29 -5.45 -8.83
CA GLU A 67 -2.28 -5.69 -9.88
C GLU A 67 -3.48 -6.47 -9.35
N VAL A 68 -3.25 -7.63 -8.72
CA VAL A 68 -4.33 -8.44 -8.11
C VAL A 68 -5.13 -7.64 -7.09
N LEU A 69 -4.48 -6.88 -6.20
CA LEU A 69 -5.19 -6.10 -5.19
C LEU A 69 -6.10 -5.03 -5.83
N LEU A 70 -5.61 -4.33 -6.85
CA LEU A 70 -6.38 -3.32 -7.57
C LEU A 70 -7.56 -3.95 -8.34
N GLU A 71 -7.34 -5.09 -9.00
CA GLU A 71 -8.41 -5.85 -9.68
C GLU A 71 -9.52 -6.31 -8.72
N ARG A 72 -9.16 -6.61 -7.47
CA ARG A 72 -10.08 -7.02 -6.41
C ARG A 72 -10.72 -5.85 -5.66
N GLY A 73 -10.51 -4.61 -6.13
CA GLY A 73 -11.16 -3.42 -5.58
C GLY A 73 -10.46 -2.82 -4.36
N ALA A 74 -9.13 -2.96 -4.28
CA ALA A 74 -8.35 -2.20 -3.31
C ALA A 74 -8.56 -0.69 -3.51
N ASP A 75 -8.78 0.03 -2.42
CA ASP A 75 -8.81 1.48 -2.38
C ASP A 75 -7.39 2.00 -2.58
N VAL A 76 -7.18 2.60 -3.76
CA VAL A 76 -5.87 3.04 -4.25
C VAL A 76 -5.24 4.12 -3.38
N ASP A 77 -6.07 4.96 -2.76
CA ASP A 77 -5.66 6.09 -1.92
C ASP A 77 -5.82 5.79 -0.43
N ALA A 78 -6.09 4.52 -0.07
CA ALA A 78 -6.20 4.11 1.32
C ALA A 78 -4.91 4.44 2.09
N PRO A 79 -5.02 5.03 3.29
CA PRO A 79 -3.86 5.30 4.13
C PRO A 79 -3.19 3.98 4.52
N GLY A 80 -1.90 3.90 4.23
CA GLY A 80 -1.01 2.80 4.60
C GLY A 80 -0.27 3.10 5.90
N ALA A 81 0.97 2.63 6.00
CA ALA A 81 1.83 2.95 7.14
C ALA A 81 2.02 4.46 7.26
N ASN A 82 1.92 5.00 8.48
CA ASN A 82 2.06 6.44 8.76
C ASN A 82 1.08 7.36 8.00
N ASP A 83 -0.08 6.86 7.56
CA ASP A 83 -1.02 7.58 6.69
C ASP A 83 -0.45 7.90 5.29
N ASP A 84 0.62 7.23 4.86
CA ASP A 84 1.20 7.37 3.53
C ASP A 84 0.42 6.50 2.52
N THR A 85 0.22 6.97 1.29
CA THR A 85 -0.48 6.18 0.26
C THR A 85 0.45 5.18 -0.45
N ALA A 86 -0.14 4.20 -1.14
CA ALA A 86 0.61 3.26 -1.96
C ALA A 86 1.46 3.95 -3.04
N LEU A 87 0.95 5.04 -3.62
CA LEU A 87 1.69 5.84 -4.61
C LEU A 87 2.88 6.54 -3.98
N TYR A 88 2.73 7.08 -2.77
CA TYR A 88 3.85 7.65 -2.03
C TYR A 88 4.92 6.59 -1.78
N ALA A 89 4.52 5.38 -1.38
CA ALA A 89 5.43 4.25 -1.17
C ALA A 89 6.25 3.91 -2.41
N ALA A 90 5.58 3.67 -3.54
CA ALA A 90 6.22 3.37 -4.82
C ALA A 90 7.15 4.51 -5.30
N SER A 91 6.86 5.76 -4.91
CA SER A 91 7.62 6.93 -5.34
C SER A 91 8.94 7.10 -4.61
N TRP A 92 9.00 6.78 -3.30
CA TRP A 92 10.27 6.88 -2.57
C TRP A 92 11.14 5.63 -2.73
N THR A 93 10.55 4.48 -3.08
CA THR A 93 11.27 3.22 -3.33
C THR A 93 11.70 3.04 -4.78
N GLY A 94 11.23 3.89 -5.71
CA GLY A 94 11.63 3.85 -7.12
C GLY A 94 10.87 2.86 -8.00
N HIS A 95 9.73 2.32 -7.54
CA HIS A 95 8.98 1.30 -8.28
C HIS A 95 8.10 1.92 -9.38
N GLU A 96 8.73 2.33 -10.48
CA GLU A 96 8.10 3.02 -11.63
C GLU A 96 6.81 2.37 -12.13
N LYS A 97 6.83 1.06 -12.38
CA LYS A 97 5.65 0.35 -12.90
C LYS A 97 4.51 0.28 -11.89
N ILE A 98 4.82 0.21 -10.59
CA ILE A 98 3.79 0.23 -9.54
C ILE A 98 3.16 1.62 -9.50
N ALA A 99 3.97 2.68 -9.55
CA ALA A 99 3.46 4.04 -9.64
C ALA A 99 2.56 4.21 -10.88
N GLU A 100 2.95 3.63 -12.02
CA GLU A 100 2.12 3.63 -13.23
C GLU A 100 0.79 2.88 -13.03
N LEU A 101 0.82 1.67 -12.45
CA LEU A 101 -0.39 0.88 -12.16
C LEU A 101 -1.35 1.64 -11.25
N LEU A 102 -0.84 2.26 -10.19
CA LEU A 102 -1.64 3.05 -9.24
C LEU A 102 -2.27 4.28 -9.93
N LEU A 103 -1.50 5.02 -10.72
CA LEU A 103 -2.00 6.18 -11.47
C LEU A 103 -3.03 5.78 -12.53
N ASN A 104 -2.85 4.63 -13.18
CA ASN A 104 -3.84 4.09 -14.12
C ASN A 104 -5.15 3.69 -13.41
N ASN A 105 -5.08 3.31 -12.13
CA ASN A 105 -6.21 3.03 -11.26
C ASN A 105 -6.72 4.26 -10.49
N ARG A 106 -6.45 5.47 -11.01
CA ARG A 106 -6.96 6.76 -10.49
C ARG A 106 -6.43 7.16 -9.12
N ALA A 107 -5.24 6.71 -8.73
CA ALA A 107 -4.55 7.28 -7.56
C ALA A 107 -4.44 8.79 -7.67
N ASP A 108 -4.59 9.50 -6.55
CA ASP A 108 -4.29 10.92 -6.49
C ASP A 108 -2.79 11.15 -6.75
N VAL A 109 -2.45 11.71 -7.90
CA VAL A 109 -1.06 12.02 -8.28
C VAL A 109 -0.39 13.00 -7.30
N ASN A 110 -1.18 13.79 -6.56
CA ASN A 110 -0.71 14.70 -5.53
C ASN A 110 -0.83 14.11 -4.13
N SER A 111 -0.93 12.78 -4.01
CA SER A 111 -1.00 12.09 -2.74
C SER A 111 0.13 12.54 -1.81
N ARG A 112 -0.23 12.69 -0.53
CA ARG A 112 0.66 13.20 0.50
C ARG A 112 1.02 12.10 1.48
N GLY A 113 2.29 12.03 1.83
CA GLY A 113 2.77 11.32 2.98
C GLY A 113 3.13 12.26 4.13
N LYS A 114 3.24 11.72 5.35
CA LYS A 114 3.58 12.48 6.56
C LYS A 114 4.98 13.07 6.54
N HIS A 115 5.93 12.44 5.86
CA HIS A 115 7.34 12.77 6.01
C HIS A 115 7.83 13.84 5.03
N TYR A 116 7.52 13.72 3.74
CA TYR A 116 8.15 14.55 2.71
C TYR A 116 7.16 15.33 1.83
N GLY A 117 5.89 15.39 2.23
CA GLY A 117 4.85 16.06 1.44
C GLY A 117 4.34 15.12 0.35
N SER A 118 4.42 15.53 -0.92
CA SER A 118 3.85 14.75 -2.02
C SER A 118 4.71 13.55 -2.45
N ALA A 119 4.09 12.61 -3.17
CA ALA A 119 4.79 11.54 -3.90
C ALA A 119 5.92 12.06 -4.81
N LEU A 120 5.74 13.23 -5.43
CA LEU A 120 6.78 13.85 -6.24
C LEU A 120 7.97 14.35 -5.40
N ASN A 121 7.71 14.96 -4.24
CA ASN A 121 8.77 15.40 -3.34
C ASN A 121 9.59 14.22 -2.81
N SER A 122 8.95 13.09 -2.54
CA SER A 122 9.65 11.89 -2.10
C SER A 122 10.51 11.31 -3.24
N ALA A 123 9.96 11.13 -4.44
CA ALA A 123 10.74 10.70 -5.61
C ALA A 123 11.96 11.62 -5.87
N ALA A 124 11.77 12.95 -5.82
CA ALA A 124 12.86 13.91 -6.00
C ALA A 124 13.94 13.82 -4.90
N ARG A 125 13.54 13.58 -3.64
CA ARG A 125 14.47 13.44 -2.51
C ARG A 125 15.36 12.20 -2.63
N TYR A 126 14.79 11.09 -3.09
CA TYR A 126 15.51 9.83 -3.21
C TYR A 126 16.22 9.66 -4.58
N GLY A 127 16.02 10.61 -5.51
CA GLY A 127 16.67 10.60 -6.81
C GLY A 127 16.01 9.69 -7.83
N GLU A 128 14.73 9.37 -7.62
CA GLU A 128 13.94 8.47 -8.46
C GLU A 128 13.45 9.20 -9.72
N GLU A 129 14.39 9.51 -10.63
CA GLU A 129 14.17 10.32 -11.83
C GLU A 129 12.98 9.83 -12.67
N ARG A 130 12.88 8.51 -12.86
CA ARG A 130 11.82 7.91 -13.69
C ARG A 130 10.45 8.08 -13.07
N VAL A 131 10.34 7.87 -11.76
CA VAL A 131 9.07 8.05 -11.04
C VAL A 131 8.70 9.53 -10.99
N ALA A 132 9.66 10.41 -10.72
CA ALA A 132 9.43 11.85 -10.74
C ALA A 132 8.94 12.34 -12.12
N LYS A 133 9.54 11.84 -13.20
CA LYS A 133 9.09 12.14 -14.57
C LYS A 133 7.69 11.63 -14.83
N LEU A 134 7.39 10.37 -14.47
CA LEU A 134 6.05 9.79 -14.59
C LEU A 134 5.01 10.64 -13.85
N LEU A 135 5.29 11.03 -12.61
CA LEU A 135 4.40 11.87 -11.81
C LEU A 135 4.15 13.23 -12.47
N LEU A 136 5.19 13.88 -12.99
CA LEU A 136 5.06 15.15 -13.73
C LEU A 136 4.23 15.00 -15.01
N ASP A 137 4.45 13.92 -15.76
CA ASP A 137 3.69 13.61 -16.98
C ASP A 137 2.21 13.35 -16.67
N ARG A 138 1.89 12.87 -15.46
CA ARG A 138 0.53 12.65 -14.96
C ARG A 138 -0.06 13.87 -14.22
N GLY A 139 0.62 15.01 -14.21
CA GLY A 139 0.12 16.27 -13.67
C GLY A 139 0.41 16.51 -12.18
N ALA A 140 1.43 15.86 -11.61
CA ALA A 140 1.89 16.17 -10.26
C ALA A 140 2.28 17.65 -10.14
N SER A 141 1.83 18.29 -9.07
CA SER A 141 2.16 19.69 -8.77
C SER A 141 3.54 19.77 -8.10
N PRO A 142 4.57 20.38 -8.75
CA PRO A 142 5.91 20.50 -8.16
C PRO A 142 5.97 21.47 -6.98
N ASN A 143 4.96 22.33 -6.84
CA ASN A 143 4.88 23.36 -5.79
C ASN A 143 3.77 23.08 -4.78
N LEU A 144 3.43 21.80 -4.54
CA LEU A 144 2.43 21.44 -3.54
C LEU A 144 2.90 21.91 -2.16
N LYS A 145 2.22 22.92 -1.60
CA LYS A 145 2.53 23.51 -0.28
C LYS A 145 1.98 22.68 0.86
#